data_AF-A0A8J7AKA5-F1
#
_entry.id   AF-A0A8J7AKA5-F1
#
_cell.length_a   1.000
_cell.length_b   1.000
_cell.length_c   1.000
_cell.angle_alpha   90.00
_cell.angle_beta   90.00
_cell.angle_gamma   90.00
#
_symmetry.space_group_name_H-M   'P 1'
#
loop_
_entity.id
_entity.type
_entity.pdbx_description
1 polymer ?
#
loop_
_entity_poly.entity_id
_entity_poly.type
_entity_poly.pdbx_seq_one_letter_code
_entity_poly.pdbx_strand_id
1 'polypeptide(L)'
;MQRESITIRFPSDLLAQAKSLKGGTESFNDLVVQALDQEVRRRQAFAAHKRIQMRRQTVLKRTGVQTDSAELVRELRVEDDPSA
;
A
#
# COMPACT_ATOMS: atom_id res chain seq x y z
N MET A 1 -9.86 -9.53 22.53
CA MET A 1 -8.64 -8.73 22.30
C MET A 1 -8.26 -8.07 23.61
N GLN A 2 -6.99 -8.14 24.02
CA GLN A 2 -6.48 -7.34 25.14
C GLN A 2 -6.55 -5.86 24.76
N ARG A 3 -6.99 -5.02 25.70
CA ARG A 3 -7.11 -3.56 25.49
C ARG A 3 -6.08 -2.88 26.37
N GLU A 4 -5.25 -2.08 25.74
CA GLU A 4 -4.33 -1.17 26.42
C GLU A 4 -4.85 0.27 26.28
N SER A 5 -4.64 1.09 27.30
CA SER A 5 -5.07 2.47 27.32
C SER A 5 -3.87 3.39 27.47
N ILE A 6 -3.85 4.47 26.68
CA ILE A 6 -2.83 5.50 26.73
C ILE A 6 -3.49 6.87 26.84
N THR A 7 -2.83 7.81 27.51
CA THR A 7 -3.29 9.21 27.58
C THR A 7 -2.48 10.06 26.60
N ILE A 8 -3.16 10.73 25.68
CA ILE A 8 -2.54 11.61 24.68
C ILE A 8 -3.08 13.02 24.88
N ARG A 9 -2.17 14.01 24.88
CA ARG A 9 -2.55 15.42 24.88
C ARG A 9 -2.72 15.90 23.45
N PHE A 10 -3.90 16.43 23.14
CA PHE A 10 -4.20 17.03 21.84
C PHE A 10 -4.19 18.55 21.95
N PRO A 11 -3.74 19.27 20.91
CA PRO A 11 -3.98 20.69 20.78
C PRO A 11 -5.49 20.99 20.88
N SER A 12 -5.84 22.07 21.58
CA SER A 12 -7.24 22.50 21.78
C SER A 12 -7.99 22.65 20.45
N ASP A 13 -7.33 23.24 19.46
CA ASP A 13 -7.94 23.60 18.19
C ASP A 13 -8.26 22.35 17.37
N LEU A 14 -7.37 21.35 17.44
CA LEU A 14 -7.59 20.05 16.80
C LEU A 14 -8.75 19.30 17.46
N LEU A 15 -8.88 19.36 18.79
CA LEU A 15 -10.02 18.79 19.50
C LEU A 15 -11.33 19.46 19.10
N ALA A 16 -11.34 20.79 18.97
CA ALA A 16 -12.52 21.54 18.55
C ALA A 16 -12.96 21.15 17.13
N GLN A 17 -12.01 21.09 16.19
CA GLN A 17 -12.27 20.65 14.83
C GLN A 17 -12.81 19.22 14.79
N ALA A 18 -12.14 18.28 15.46
CA ALA A 18 -12.55 16.89 15.46
C ALA A 18 -13.93 16.68 16.11
N LYS A 19 -14.27 17.45 17.15
CA LYS A 19 -15.62 17.44 17.76
C LYS A 19 -16.68 18.01 16.81
N SER A 20 -16.36 19.01 16.00
CA SER A 20 -17.30 19.60 15.03
C SER A 20 -17.62 18.67 13.86
N LEU A 21 -16.69 17.78 13.50
CA LEU A 21 -16.84 16.80 12.41
C LEU A 21 -17.53 15.51 12.84
N LYS A 22 -17.66 15.30 14.15
CA LYS A 22 -18.22 14.10 14.74
C LYS A 22 -19.72 14.02 14.46
N GLY A 23 -20.20 12.90 13.91
CA GLY A 23 -21.63 12.61 13.79
C GLY A 23 -22.27 12.48 15.17
N GLY A 24 -23.50 12.99 15.34
CA GLY A 24 -24.16 13.17 16.65
C GLY A 24 -24.28 11.93 17.53
N THR A 25 -24.08 10.72 16.99
CA THR A 25 -24.20 9.43 17.70
C THR A 25 -22.87 8.71 17.96
N GLU A 26 -21.75 9.13 17.38
CA GLU A 26 -20.46 8.44 17.61
C GLU A 26 -19.88 8.77 18.98
N SER A 27 -18.90 8.01 19.49
CA SER A 27 -18.02 8.46 20.58
C SER A 27 -16.79 9.17 20.00
N PHE A 28 -16.27 10.18 20.70
CA PHE A 28 -15.00 10.79 20.27
C PHE A 28 -13.86 9.77 20.32
N ASN A 29 -13.93 8.81 21.25
CA ASN A 29 -12.98 7.72 21.33
C ASN A 29 -13.01 6.85 20.07
N ASP A 30 -14.19 6.54 19.54
CA ASP A 30 -14.33 5.69 18.36
C ASP A 30 -13.73 6.37 17.13
N LEU A 31 -13.94 7.68 16.99
CA LEU A 31 -13.29 8.50 15.96
C LEU A 31 -11.76 8.41 16.05
N VAL A 32 -11.20 8.53 17.26
CA VAL A 32 -9.73 8.45 17.47
C VAL A 32 -9.21 7.05 17.15
N VAL A 33 -9.91 6.00 17.58
CA VAL A 33 -9.54 4.61 17.28
C VAL A 33 -9.55 4.35 15.77
N GLN A 34 -10.60 4.80 15.08
CA GLN A 34 -10.73 4.64 13.63
C GLN A 34 -9.65 5.42 12.87
N ALA A 35 -9.38 6.67 13.27
CA ALA A 35 -8.34 7.48 12.67
C ALA A 35 -6.95 6.82 12.84
N LEU A 36 -6.69 6.23 14.01
CA LEU A 36 -5.43 5.51 14.27
C LEU A 36 -5.30 4.26 13.41
N ASP A 37 -6.34 3.42 13.31
CA ASP A 37 -6.31 2.23 12.45
C ASP A 37 -6.07 2.61 10.98
N GLN A 38 -6.77 3.64 10.49
CA GLN A 38 -6.59 4.14 9.13
C GLN A 38 -5.16 4.63 8.88
N GLU A 39 -4.56 5.36 9.82
CA GLU A 39 -3.20 5.86 9.68
C GLU A 39 -2.16 4.71 9.72
N VAL A 40 -2.35 3.71 10.58
CA VAL A 40 -1.49 2.52 10.63
C VAL A 40 -1.53 1.79 9.29
N ARG A 41 -2.72 1.51 8.77
CA ARG A 41 -2.90 0.85 7.46
C ARG A 41 -2.27 1.68 6.33
N ARG A 42 -2.46 3.00 6.33
CA ARG A 42 -1.88 3.90 5.33
C ARG A 42 -0.35 3.84 5.35
N ARG A 43 0.28 3.88 6.53
CA ARG A 43 1.74 3.78 6.66
C ARG A 43 2.28 2.43 6.21
N GLN A 44 1.59 1.34 6.54
CA GLN A 44 1.96 0.00 6.08
C GLN A 44 1.88 -0.12 4.56
N ALA A 45 0.77 0.33 3.96
CA ALA A 45 0.59 0.33 2.51
C ALA A 45 1.66 1.17 1.80
N PHE A 46 1.99 2.35 2.34
CA PHE A 46 3.04 3.20 1.79
C PHE A 46 4.42 2.56 1.87
N ALA A 47 4.75 1.92 3.00
CA ALA A 47 6.00 1.17 3.15
C ALA A 47 6.09 -0.01 2.16
N ALA A 48 4.98 -0.74 1.97
CA ALA A 48 4.91 -1.83 0.99
C ALA A 48 5.11 -1.31 -0.44
N HIS A 49 4.45 -0.21 -0.80
CA HIS A 49 4.61 0.43 -2.10
C HIS A 49 6.07 0.82 -2.37
N LYS A 50 6.73 1.47 -1.39
CA LYS A 50 8.16 1.80 -1.49
C LYS A 50 9.03 0.58 -1.71
N ARG A 51 8.79 -0.52 -0.97
CA ARG A 51 9.53 -1.78 -1.15
C ARG A 51 9.35 -2.35 -2.56
N ILE A 52 8.14 -2.30 -3.11
CA ILE A 52 7.84 -2.76 -4.48
C ILE A 52 8.60 -1.91 -5.50
N GLN A 53 8.56 -0.59 -5.38
CA GLN A 53 9.30 0.30 -6.28
C GLN A 53 10.81 0.04 -6.25
N MET A 54 11.38 -0.08 -5.05
CA MET A 54 12.80 -0.38 -4.89
C MET A 54 13.17 -1.72 -5.54
N ARG A 55 12.37 -2.78 -5.32
CA ARG A 55 12.60 -4.08 -5.96
C ARG A 55 12.51 -3.99 -7.48
N ARG A 56 11.51 -3.30 -8.01
CA ARG A 56 11.37 -3.09 -9.47
C ARG A 56 12.58 -2.38 -10.06
N GLN A 57 13.08 -1.34 -9.39
CA GLN A 57 14.31 -0.65 -9.83
C GLN A 57 15.52 -1.56 -9.77
N THR A 58 15.68 -2.37 -8.72
CA THR A 58 16.79 -3.34 -8.62
C THR A 58 16.73 -4.38 -9.73
N VAL A 59 15.55 -4.92 -10.02
CA VAL A 59 15.36 -5.88 -11.12
C VAL A 59 15.68 -5.20 -12.46
N LEU A 60 15.09 -4.04 -12.75
CA LEU A 60 15.34 -3.29 -13.98
C LEU A 60 16.83 -2.96 -14.18
N LYS A 61 17.55 -2.56 -13.12
CA LYS A 61 18.99 -2.32 -13.19
C LYS A 61 19.80 -3.59 -13.48
N ARG A 62 19.32 -4.75 -13.01
CA ARG A 62 20.01 -6.04 -13.16
C ARG A 62 19.72 -6.69 -14.51
N THR A 63 18.47 -6.70 -14.95
CA THR A 63 18.02 -7.43 -16.14
C THR A 63 17.80 -6.55 -17.36
N GLY A 64 17.76 -5.23 -17.20
CA GLY A 64 17.28 -4.33 -18.24
C GLY A 64 15.77 -4.45 -18.43
N VAL A 65 15.25 -3.81 -19.49
CA VAL A 65 13.86 -3.98 -19.92
C VAL A 65 13.74 -5.40 -20.47
N GLN A 66 12.79 -6.17 -19.94
CA GLN A 66 12.53 -7.51 -20.43
C GLN A 66 11.97 -7.39 -21.85
N THR A 67 12.69 -7.93 -22.84
CA THR A 67 12.28 -7.94 -24.24
C THR A 67 10.99 -8.75 -24.40
N ASP A 68 10.16 -8.39 -25.38
CA ASP A 68 8.93 -9.12 -25.68
C ASP A 68 9.26 -10.58 -26.05
N SER A 69 8.78 -11.52 -25.24
CA SER A 69 8.96 -12.95 -25.45
C SER A 69 8.21 -13.47 -26.68
N ALA A 70 7.33 -12.67 -27.29
CA ALA A 70 6.55 -13.09 -28.46
C ALA A 70 7.44 -13.46 -29.65
N GLU A 71 8.58 -12.81 -29.85
CA GLU A 71 9.53 -13.19 -30.91
C GLU A 71 10.15 -14.56 -30.64
N LEU A 72 10.64 -14.80 -29.42
CA LEU A 72 11.19 -16.09 -29.01
C LEU A 72 10.17 -17.24 -29.14
N VAL A 73 8.91 -16.99 -28.78
CA VAL A 73 7.84 -18.00 -28.91
C VAL A 73 7.55 -18.31 -30.39
N ARG A 74 7.66 -17.33 -31.29
CA ARG A 74 7.50 -17.57 -32.74
C ARG A 74 8.66 -18.41 -33.27
N GLU A 75 9.90 -18.11 -32.89
CA GLU A 75 11.09 -18.87 -33.30
C GLU A 75 11.00 -20.34 -32.87
N LEU A 76 10.69 -20.61 -31.61
CA LEU A 76 10.53 -21.98 -31.09
C LEU A 76 9.42 -22.76 -31.80
N ARG A 77 8.34 -22.08 -32.20
CA ARG A 77 7.21 -22.73 -32.89
C ARG A 77 7.50 -23.06 -34.35
N VAL A 78 8.44 -22.35 -34.98
CA VAL A 78 8.93 -22.65 -36.33
C VAL A 78 9.91 -23.84 -36.28
N GLU A 79 10.73 -23.93 -35.23
CA GLU A 79 11.64 -25.09 -35.05
C GLU A 79 10.90 -26.41 -34.74
N ASP A 80 9.75 -26.34 -34.05
CA ASP A 80 8.93 -27.52 -33.72
C ASP A 80 8.11 -28.07 -34.90
N ASP A 81 8.04 -27.38 -36.04
CA ASP A 81 7.29 -27.82 -37.23
C ASP A 81 8.22 -28.04 -38.44
N PRO A 82 8.91 -29.21 -38.55
CA PRO A 82 9.86 -29.49 -39.63
C PRO A 82 9.22 -29.82 -40.99
N SER A 83 7.96 -29.42 -41.23
CA SER A 83 7.15 -29.87 -42.38
C SER A 83 6.69 -28.77 -43.35
N ALA A 84 7.28 -27.56 -43.30
CA ALA A 84 6.97 -26.46 -44.21
C ALA A 84 8.02 -26.30 -45.33
#